data_AF-A0A851RKV2-F1
#
_entry.id   AF-A0A851RKV2-F1
#
_cell.length_a   1.000
_cell.length_b   1.000
_cell.length_c   1.000
_cell.angle_alpha   90.00
_cell.angle_beta   90.00
_cell.angle_gamma   90.00
#
_symmetry.space_group_name_H-M   'P 1'
#
loop_
_entity.id
_entity.type
_entity.pdbx_description
1 polymer ?
#
loop_
_entity_poly.entity_id
_entity_poly.type
_entity_poly.pdbx_seq_one_letter_code
_entity_poly.pdbx_strand_id
1 'polypeptide(L)'
;AKRTVTQIEKNGYPDSIYINAAKIFQGIHIEKNKDGILVRYGNNSESPMMAFKDEHSRRVSYELAFNALKYQNLLEEILLDSKVYPCYSIPDALTSLLVVMLYDLQDRKFQKRKIFDGEELVEEVQEIGHYLYSYRTKLAAALARCRIKYDALSIEYFLPETIRKWEQRASALPLCFWINTFKISFEDVIRYLEMKGLKKVESVSDFDHYTYAVDQHCHDVLVFPSSLREELLSLDLFADCKLLMQ
;
A
#
# COMPACT_ATOMS: atom_id res chain seq x y z
N ALA A 1 -5.87 2.68 31.19
CA ALA A 1 -4.58 3.03 30.55
C ALA A 1 -4.82 3.24 29.06
N LYS A 2 -4.51 4.41 28.52
CA LYS A 2 -4.64 4.69 27.07
C LYS A 2 -3.58 3.86 26.34
N ARG A 3 -4.01 2.91 25.49
CA ARG A 3 -3.14 2.15 24.60
C ARG A 3 -2.57 3.12 23.57
N THR A 4 -1.31 3.49 23.72
CA THR A 4 -0.55 4.19 22.69
C THR A 4 -0.30 3.17 21.58
N VAL A 5 -1.04 3.29 20.48
CA VAL A 5 -0.72 2.58 19.24
C VAL A 5 0.63 3.14 18.78
N THR A 6 1.68 2.35 18.91
CA THR A 6 2.97 2.61 18.27
C THR A 6 2.72 2.59 16.76
N GLN A 7 2.47 3.76 16.17
CA GLN A 7 2.45 3.92 14.72
C GLN A 7 3.85 3.58 14.22
N ILE A 8 3.95 2.50 13.45
CA ILE A 8 5.16 2.16 12.69
C ILE A 8 5.48 3.38 11.80
N GLU A 9 6.65 3.99 11.99
CA GLU A 9 7.10 5.08 11.15
C GLU A 9 7.23 4.57 9.71
N LYS A 10 6.38 5.08 8.81
CA LYS A 10 6.49 4.79 7.39
C LYS A 10 7.66 5.59 6.82
N ASN A 11 8.70 4.89 6.39
CA ASN A 11 9.97 5.48 5.93
C ASN A 11 10.00 5.80 4.41
N GLY A 12 8.93 5.45 3.70
CA GLY A 12 8.83 5.51 2.24
C GLY A 12 9.20 4.19 1.59
N TYR A 13 9.21 4.17 0.26
CA TYR A 13 9.49 2.97 -0.53
C TYR A 13 10.75 3.16 -1.38
N PRO A 14 11.41 2.10 -1.84
CA PRO A 14 12.45 2.23 -2.88
C PRO A 14 11.94 2.87 -4.19
N ASP A 15 12.83 3.50 -4.96
CA ASP A 15 12.57 4.17 -6.24
C ASP A 15 11.92 3.22 -7.24
N SER A 16 12.40 1.98 -7.29
CA SER A 16 11.83 0.92 -8.14
C SER A 16 10.36 0.63 -7.83
N ILE A 17 9.95 0.72 -6.55
CA ILE A 17 8.55 0.54 -6.14
C ILE A 17 7.71 1.73 -6.59
N TYR A 18 8.19 2.97 -6.45
CA TYR A 18 7.45 4.14 -6.95
C TYR A 18 7.27 4.10 -8.46
N ILE A 19 8.32 3.74 -9.21
CA ILE A 19 8.25 3.61 -10.68
C ILE A 19 7.24 2.53 -11.08
N ASN A 20 7.30 1.35 -10.46
CA ASN A 20 6.36 0.27 -10.78
C ASN A 20 4.92 0.65 -10.38
N ALA A 21 4.72 1.27 -9.21
CA ALA A 21 3.42 1.73 -8.77
C ALA A 21 2.85 2.83 -9.68
N ALA A 22 3.68 3.76 -10.16
CA ALA A 22 3.29 4.80 -11.11
C ALA A 22 2.85 4.20 -12.46
N LYS A 23 3.57 3.20 -12.97
CA LYS A 23 3.20 2.47 -14.20
C LYS A 23 1.84 1.75 -14.03
N ILE A 24 1.64 1.08 -12.90
CA ILE A 24 0.37 0.41 -12.59
C ILE A 24 -0.76 1.44 -12.52
N PHE A 25 -0.58 2.50 -11.74
CA PHE A 25 -1.56 3.59 -11.59
C PHE A 25 -1.92 4.20 -12.95
N GLN A 26 -0.92 4.53 -13.77
CA GLN A 26 -1.11 5.10 -15.09
C GLN A 26 -1.99 4.20 -15.99
N GLY A 27 -1.86 2.87 -15.88
CA GLY A 27 -2.66 1.93 -16.65
C GLY A 27 -4.12 1.78 -16.22
N ILE A 28 -4.47 2.20 -14.99
CA ILE A 28 -5.79 1.95 -14.38
C ILE A 28 -6.48 3.22 -13.86
N HIS A 29 -5.83 4.38 -13.94
CA HIS A 29 -6.38 5.63 -13.47
C HIS A 29 -7.67 5.98 -14.21
N ILE A 30 -8.55 6.69 -13.52
CA ILE A 30 -9.82 7.12 -14.11
C ILE A 30 -9.57 8.44 -14.84
N GLU A 31 -9.57 8.40 -16.17
CA GLU A 31 -9.58 9.61 -16.99
C GLU A 31 -10.88 10.37 -16.76
N LYS A 32 -10.78 11.68 -16.49
CA LYS A 32 -11.94 12.55 -16.32
C LYS A 32 -12.20 13.34 -17.61
N ASN A 33 -13.47 13.55 -17.92
CA ASN A 33 -13.89 14.38 -19.06
C ASN A 33 -13.33 15.80 -18.93
N LYS A 34 -13.06 16.43 -20.08
CA LYS A 34 -12.32 17.70 -20.24
C LYS A 34 -13.03 18.95 -19.69
N ASP A 35 -14.08 18.80 -18.90
CA ASP A 35 -14.88 19.91 -18.38
C ASP A 35 -14.30 20.39 -17.04
N GLY A 36 -13.24 21.20 -17.09
CA GLY A 36 -12.66 21.89 -15.92
C GLY A 36 -11.12 21.93 -15.86
N ILE A 37 -10.58 22.59 -14.83
CA ILE A 37 -9.14 22.51 -14.50
C ILE A 37 -8.88 21.12 -13.93
N LEU A 38 -8.19 20.29 -14.70
CA LEU A 38 -7.94 18.89 -14.39
C LEU A 38 -6.44 18.60 -14.34
N VAL A 39 -6.06 17.61 -13.52
CA VAL A 39 -4.72 17.02 -13.53
C VAL A 39 -4.53 16.22 -14.82
N ARG A 40 -3.52 16.57 -15.61
CA ARG A 40 -3.23 15.96 -16.91
C ARG A 40 -2.24 14.82 -16.76
N TYR A 41 -2.65 13.64 -17.21
CA TYR A 41 -1.81 12.46 -17.32
C TYR A 41 -1.27 12.33 -18.75
N GLY A 42 0.01 12.00 -18.90
CA GLY A 42 0.62 11.79 -20.20
C GLY A 42 0.08 10.56 -20.92
N ASN A 43 0.25 10.51 -22.24
CA ASN A 43 -0.21 9.38 -23.06
C ASN A 43 0.64 8.13 -22.82
N ASN A 44 -0.02 6.97 -22.76
CA ASN A 44 0.61 5.66 -22.66
C ASN A 44 1.14 5.22 -24.04
N SER A 45 2.26 5.77 -24.52
CA SER A 45 2.83 5.31 -25.79
C SER A 45 3.64 4.02 -25.67
N GLU A 46 4.12 3.67 -24.47
CA GLU A 46 4.79 2.39 -24.24
C GLU A 46 4.41 1.88 -22.85
N SER A 47 3.82 0.69 -22.76
CA SER A 47 3.76 -0.05 -21.50
C SER A 47 5.18 -0.52 -21.21
N PRO A 48 5.95 0.11 -20.30
CA PRO A 48 7.28 -0.36 -20.02
C PRO A 48 7.13 -1.69 -19.27
N MET A 49 7.91 -2.71 -19.63
CA MET A 49 7.96 -3.94 -18.84
C MET A 49 8.13 -3.57 -17.35
N MET A 50 7.20 -4.05 -16.51
CA MET A 50 7.34 -3.92 -15.07
C MET A 50 8.50 -4.81 -14.62
N ALA A 51 9.56 -4.18 -14.11
CA ALA A 51 10.74 -4.88 -13.62
C ALA A 51 10.57 -5.04 -12.10
N PHE A 52 9.96 -6.14 -11.69
CA PHE A 52 9.88 -6.51 -10.28
C PHE A 52 11.14 -7.29 -9.88
N LYS A 53 11.80 -6.86 -8.81
CA LYS A 53 12.97 -7.57 -8.25
C LYS A 53 12.58 -8.92 -7.66
N ASP A 54 11.43 -8.97 -6.99
CA ASP A 54 10.91 -10.11 -6.25
C ASP A 54 9.40 -9.96 -6.04
N GLU A 55 8.73 -11.02 -5.55
CA GLU A 55 7.27 -11.04 -5.35
C GLU A 55 6.81 -10.06 -4.24
N HIS A 56 7.63 -9.79 -3.23
CA HIS A 56 7.30 -8.77 -2.23
C HIS A 56 7.34 -7.37 -2.86
N SER A 57 8.39 -7.04 -3.62
CA SER A 57 8.48 -5.78 -4.38
C SER A 57 7.28 -5.60 -5.33
N ARG A 58 6.83 -6.70 -5.96
CA ARG A 58 5.62 -6.70 -6.78
C ARG A 58 4.37 -6.37 -5.97
N ARG A 59 4.11 -7.08 -4.88
CA ARG A 59 2.95 -6.82 -4.01
C ARG A 59 2.91 -5.37 -3.54
N VAL A 60 4.02 -4.88 -2.99
CA VAL A 60 4.10 -3.52 -2.44
C VAL A 60 3.86 -2.46 -3.52
N SER A 61 4.35 -2.69 -4.75
CA SER A 61 4.08 -1.79 -5.90
C SER A 61 2.59 -1.74 -6.25
N TYR A 62 1.92 -2.89 -6.30
CA TYR A 62 0.47 -2.95 -6.54
C TYR A 62 -0.31 -2.28 -5.40
N GLU A 63 0.03 -2.59 -4.16
CA GLU A 63 -0.61 -2.00 -2.99
C GLU A 63 -0.50 -0.48 -3.00
N LEU A 64 0.69 0.06 -3.26
CA LEU A 64 0.91 1.49 -3.35
C LEU A 64 0.10 2.13 -4.48
N ALA A 65 0.07 1.49 -5.66
CA ALA A 65 -0.70 1.98 -6.80
C ALA A 65 -2.21 1.99 -6.52
N PHE A 66 -2.76 0.90 -6.00
CA PHE A 66 -4.18 0.80 -5.68
C PHE A 66 -4.60 1.73 -4.55
N ASN A 67 -3.75 1.88 -3.53
CA ASN A 67 -3.98 2.85 -2.47
C ASN A 67 -4.01 4.28 -3.02
N ALA A 68 -3.09 4.66 -3.90
CA ALA A 68 -3.13 5.96 -4.56
C ALA A 68 -4.40 6.12 -5.43
N LEU A 69 -4.78 5.10 -6.19
CA LEU A 69 -5.99 5.10 -7.03
C LEU A 69 -7.26 5.35 -6.22
N LYS A 70 -7.34 4.69 -5.05
CA LYS A 70 -8.45 4.82 -4.11
C LYS A 70 -8.72 6.28 -3.72
N TYR A 71 -7.67 7.08 -3.65
CA TYR A 71 -7.71 8.49 -3.29
C TYR A 71 -7.43 9.44 -4.47
N GLN A 72 -7.50 8.97 -5.72
CA GLN A 72 -7.16 9.77 -6.91
C GLN A 72 -7.85 11.15 -6.88
N ASN A 73 -9.15 11.20 -6.63
CA ASN A 73 -9.91 12.47 -6.55
C ASN A 73 -9.37 13.44 -5.49
N LEU A 74 -9.03 12.93 -4.30
CA LEU A 74 -8.48 13.72 -3.22
C LEU A 74 -7.07 14.23 -3.58
N LEU A 75 -6.22 13.36 -4.12
CA LEU A 75 -4.84 13.69 -4.49
C LEU A 75 -4.81 14.78 -5.58
N GLU A 76 -5.67 14.66 -6.59
CA GLU A 76 -5.84 15.69 -7.61
C GLU A 76 -6.36 17.01 -7.02
N GLU A 77 -7.34 16.97 -6.12
CA GLU A 77 -7.86 18.18 -5.45
C GLU A 77 -6.76 18.87 -4.64
N ILE A 78 -5.91 18.12 -3.94
CA ILE A 78 -4.76 18.66 -3.19
C ILE A 78 -3.77 19.36 -4.14
N LEU A 79 -3.45 18.75 -5.29
CA LEU A 79 -2.55 19.34 -6.28
C LEU A 79 -3.08 20.66 -6.83
N LEU A 80 -4.38 20.72 -7.15
CA LEU A 80 -5.04 21.91 -7.70
C LEU A 80 -5.27 23.01 -6.66
N ASP A 81 -5.67 22.65 -5.44
CA ASP A 81 -5.94 23.58 -4.35
C ASP A 81 -4.66 24.17 -3.76
N SER A 82 -3.57 23.42 -3.74
CA SER A 82 -2.25 23.91 -3.29
C SER A 82 -1.60 24.91 -4.26
N LYS A 83 -2.14 25.05 -5.48
CA LYS A 83 -1.59 25.89 -6.57
C LYS A 83 -0.17 25.52 -6.96
N VAL A 84 0.26 24.30 -6.67
CA VAL A 84 1.56 23.77 -7.12
C VAL A 84 1.44 23.19 -8.53
N TYR A 85 0.25 22.68 -8.87
CA TYR A 85 -0.10 22.16 -10.19
C TYR A 85 -0.94 23.18 -10.98
N PRO A 86 -0.76 23.32 -12.31
CA PRO A 86 0.14 22.56 -13.19
C PRO A 86 1.62 22.90 -12.95
N CYS A 87 2.44 21.85 -12.93
CA CYS A 87 3.87 21.98 -12.79
C CYS A 87 4.51 22.06 -14.18
N TYR A 88 5.06 23.22 -14.55
CA TYR A 88 5.73 23.37 -15.85
C TYR A 88 7.10 22.69 -15.92
N SER A 89 7.70 22.34 -14.77
CA SER A 89 8.98 21.63 -14.74
C SER A 89 8.83 20.12 -14.84
N ILE A 90 7.67 19.55 -14.49
CA ILE A 90 7.42 18.11 -14.52
C ILE A 90 6.55 17.78 -15.73
N PRO A 91 7.01 16.97 -16.70
CA PRO A 91 6.21 16.55 -17.84
C PRO A 91 4.92 15.81 -17.42
N ASP A 92 3.84 15.95 -18.20
CA ASP A 92 2.57 15.24 -17.97
C ASP A 92 2.76 13.71 -17.88
N ALA A 93 3.79 13.15 -18.53
CA ALA A 93 4.16 11.73 -18.47
C ALA A 93 4.54 11.25 -17.05
N LEU A 94 4.99 12.16 -16.19
CA LEU A 94 5.37 11.88 -14.81
C LEU A 94 4.27 12.17 -13.79
N THR A 95 3.09 12.62 -14.23
CA THR A 95 1.97 12.94 -13.33
C THR A 95 1.52 11.72 -12.51
N SER A 96 1.54 10.51 -13.06
CA SER A 96 1.22 9.30 -12.30
C SER A 96 2.22 9.06 -11.17
N LEU A 97 3.50 9.29 -11.41
CA LEU A 97 4.54 9.19 -10.38
C LEU A 97 4.34 10.28 -9.32
N LEU A 98 4.03 11.51 -9.72
CA LEU A 98 3.69 12.61 -8.83
C LEU A 98 2.53 12.27 -7.88
N VAL A 99 1.44 11.69 -8.41
CA VAL A 99 0.23 11.34 -7.63
C VAL A 99 0.51 10.19 -6.66
N VAL A 100 1.21 9.15 -7.11
CA VAL A 100 1.60 8.02 -6.26
C VAL A 100 2.53 8.46 -5.13
N MET A 101 3.54 9.29 -5.45
CA MET A 101 4.45 9.82 -4.44
C MET A 101 3.76 10.80 -3.49
N LEU A 102 2.76 11.56 -3.94
CA LEU A 102 1.95 12.42 -3.08
C LEU A 102 1.13 11.61 -2.06
N TYR A 103 0.56 10.47 -2.48
CA TYR A 103 -0.14 9.56 -1.58
C TYR A 103 0.78 9.06 -0.46
N ASP A 104 1.99 8.62 -0.80
CA ASP A 104 2.98 8.21 0.20
C ASP A 104 3.42 9.39 1.09
N LEU A 105 3.66 10.57 0.51
CA LEU A 105 4.08 11.75 1.26
C LEU A 105 3.07 12.17 2.33
N GLN A 106 1.77 12.17 2.01
CA GLN A 106 0.73 12.50 2.99
C GLN A 106 0.61 11.43 4.09
N ASP A 107 0.80 10.16 3.73
CA ASP A 107 0.71 9.02 4.65
C ASP A 107 1.83 9.10 5.70
N ARG A 108 3.03 9.52 5.25
CA ARG A 108 4.21 9.85 6.08
C ARG A 108 4.16 11.23 6.73
N LYS A 109 2.98 11.85 6.81
CA LYS A 109 2.77 13.16 7.45
C LYS A 109 3.69 14.26 6.91
N PHE A 110 3.96 14.23 5.60
CA PHE A 110 4.81 15.20 4.89
C PHE A 110 6.26 15.24 5.37
N GLN A 111 6.75 14.16 5.99
CA GLN A 111 8.17 14.00 6.32
C GLN A 111 8.99 13.68 5.07
N LYS A 112 10.32 13.87 5.16
CA LYS A 112 11.21 13.46 4.06
C LYS A 112 11.30 11.94 4.04
N ARG A 113 11.31 11.36 2.85
CA ARG A 113 11.54 9.92 2.68
C ARG A 113 12.98 9.55 3.08
N LYS A 114 13.16 8.35 3.61
CA LYS A 114 14.47 7.73 3.83
C LYS A 114 14.95 7.04 2.54
N ILE A 115 16.20 7.29 2.17
CA ILE A 115 16.89 6.53 1.11
C ILE A 115 17.51 5.30 1.78
N PHE A 116 17.29 4.12 1.20
CA PHE A 116 17.80 2.86 1.76
C PHE A 116 19.22 2.58 1.27
N ASP A 117 20.01 1.90 2.09
CA ASP A 117 21.38 1.53 1.69
C ASP A 117 21.35 0.52 0.54
N GLY A 118 22.13 0.77 -0.52
CA GLY A 118 22.19 -0.07 -1.71
C GLY A 118 20.99 0.11 -2.66
N GLU A 119 20.21 1.17 -2.47
CA GLU A 119 19.11 1.52 -3.35
C GLU A 119 19.60 2.15 -4.66
N GLU A 120 19.09 1.67 -5.80
CA GLU A 120 19.30 2.29 -7.10
C GLU A 120 18.39 3.53 -7.24
N LEU A 121 19.01 4.70 -7.35
CA LEU A 121 18.29 5.96 -7.45
C LEU A 121 17.89 6.23 -8.90
N VAL A 122 16.64 6.63 -9.08
CA VAL A 122 16.03 6.97 -10.37
C VAL A 122 15.80 8.48 -10.41
N GLU A 123 16.34 9.15 -11.43
CA GLU A 123 16.37 10.62 -11.53
C GLU A 123 14.97 11.22 -11.42
N GLU A 124 13.98 10.64 -12.10
CA GLU A 124 12.59 11.11 -12.10
C GLU A 124 11.94 11.02 -10.71
N VAL A 125 12.27 9.97 -9.95
CA VAL A 125 11.77 9.80 -8.57
C VAL A 125 12.39 10.85 -7.66
N GLN A 126 13.69 11.12 -7.82
CA GLN A 126 14.36 12.15 -7.03
C GLN A 126 13.82 13.54 -7.36
N GLU A 127 13.66 13.88 -8.64
CA GLU A 127 13.12 15.17 -9.08
C GLU A 127 11.73 15.42 -8.49
N ILE A 128 10.82 14.46 -8.63
CA ILE A 128 9.46 14.56 -8.08
C ILE A 128 9.47 14.59 -6.56
N GLY A 129 10.30 13.77 -5.92
CA GLY A 129 10.46 13.75 -4.47
C GLY A 129 10.92 15.11 -3.93
N HIS A 130 11.91 15.73 -4.57
CA HIS A 130 12.38 17.08 -4.25
C HIS A 130 11.30 18.13 -4.48
N TYR A 131 10.60 18.08 -5.60
CA TYR A 131 9.50 18.99 -5.92
C TYR A 131 8.40 18.92 -4.86
N LEU A 132 7.85 17.73 -4.58
CA LEU A 132 6.80 17.54 -3.58
C LEU A 132 7.25 18.00 -2.18
N TYR A 133 8.48 17.67 -1.80
CA TYR A 133 9.01 18.07 -0.50
C TYR A 133 9.21 19.59 -0.38
N SER A 134 9.63 20.26 -1.45
CA SER A 134 9.79 21.72 -1.47
C SER A 134 8.46 22.46 -1.22
N TYR A 135 7.33 21.86 -1.66
CA TYR A 135 5.98 22.41 -1.47
C TYR A 135 5.18 21.74 -0.35
N ARG A 136 5.82 20.92 0.50
CA ARG A 136 5.14 20.12 1.54
C ARG A 136 4.17 20.93 2.42
N THR A 137 4.51 22.17 2.77
CA THR A 137 3.65 23.03 3.58
C THR A 137 2.37 23.44 2.84
N LYS A 138 2.48 23.75 1.54
CA LYS A 138 1.31 24.09 0.70
C LYS A 138 0.41 22.87 0.50
N LEU A 139 1.02 21.71 0.26
CA LEU A 139 0.31 20.43 0.10
C LEU A 139 -0.39 20.01 1.41
N ALA A 140 0.28 20.11 2.55
CA ALA A 140 -0.30 19.83 3.85
C ALA A 140 -1.46 20.78 4.17
N ALA A 141 -1.31 22.08 3.86
CA ALA A 141 -2.38 23.05 4.01
C ALA A 141 -3.57 22.76 3.09
N ALA A 142 -3.33 22.34 1.84
CA ALA A 142 -4.40 21.95 0.92
C ALA A 142 -5.15 20.71 1.40
N LEU A 143 -4.44 19.69 1.90
CA LEU A 143 -5.07 18.53 2.53
C LEU A 143 -5.91 18.93 3.75
N ALA A 144 -5.41 19.85 4.59
CA ALA A 144 -6.16 20.35 5.74
C ALA A 144 -7.44 21.09 5.31
N ARG A 145 -7.38 21.93 4.27
CA ARG A 145 -8.56 22.60 3.70
C ARG A 145 -9.55 21.61 3.11
N CYS A 146 -9.09 20.60 2.38
CA CYS A 146 -9.94 19.52 1.89
C CYS A 146 -10.65 18.84 3.07
N ARG A 147 -9.92 18.49 4.14
CA ARG A 147 -10.50 17.86 5.32
C ARG A 147 -11.57 18.72 5.99
N ILE A 148 -11.35 20.02 6.12
CA ILE A 148 -12.35 20.95 6.68
C ILE A 148 -13.56 21.06 5.76
N LYS A 149 -13.34 21.18 4.45
CA LYS A 149 -14.40 21.31 3.43
C LYS A 149 -15.37 20.14 3.43
N TYR A 150 -14.87 18.92 3.63
CA TYR A 150 -15.69 17.70 3.62
C TYR A 150 -15.95 17.11 5.03
N ASP A 151 -15.66 17.87 6.09
CA ASP A 151 -15.81 17.43 7.50
C ASP A 151 -15.15 16.05 7.78
N ALA A 152 -13.94 15.85 7.25
CA ALA A 152 -13.24 14.58 7.24
C ALA A 152 -12.12 14.51 8.30
N LEU A 153 -12.29 13.62 9.29
CA LEU A 153 -11.30 13.38 10.34
C LEU A 153 -10.01 12.72 9.82
N SER A 154 -10.08 11.94 8.75
CA SER A 154 -8.93 11.33 8.07
C SER A 154 -9.20 11.23 6.57
N ILE A 155 -8.17 10.90 5.78
CA ILE A 155 -8.34 10.69 4.33
C ILE A 155 -9.31 9.54 4.02
N GLU A 156 -9.47 8.58 4.95
CA GLU A 156 -10.41 7.47 4.78
C GLU A 156 -11.84 7.97 4.60
N TYR A 157 -12.17 9.16 5.14
CA TYR A 157 -13.51 9.74 5.03
C TYR A 157 -13.88 10.24 3.64
N PHE A 158 -12.90 10.32 2.72
CA PHE A 158 -13.13 10.63 1.32
C PHE A 158 -13.64 9.42 0.52
N LEU A 159 -13.70 8.25 1.15
CA LEU A 159 -14.19 7.03 0.56
C LEU A 159 -15.67 6.83 0.90
N PRO A 160 -16.43 6.16 0.00
CA PRO A 160 -17.76 5.69 0.31
C PRO A 160 -17.81 4.89 1.61
N GLU A 161 -18.84 5.12 2.42
CA GLU A 161 -18.98 4.47 3.73
C GLU A 161 -18.98 2.95 3.63
N THR A 162 -19.54 2.41 2.55
CA THR A 162 -19.50 0.98 2.24
C THR A 162 -18.05 0.49 2.23
N ILE A 163 -17.19 1.09 1.41
CA ILE A 163 -15.77 0.70 1.28
C ILE A 163 -15.07 0.76 2.63
N ARG A 164 -15.26 1.83 3.42
CA ARG A 164 -14.66 1.95 4.76
C ARG A 164 -15.10 0.81 5.69
N LYS A 165 -16.39 0.50 5.73
CA LYS A 165 -16.94 -0.60 6.55
C LYS A 165 -16.45 -1.96 6.08
N TRP A 166 -16.26 -2.15 4.78
CA TRP A 166 -15.66 -3.37 4.24
C TRP A 166 -14.22 -3.52 4.69
N GLU A 167 -13.41 -2.46 4.62
CA GLU A 167 -12.00 -2.50 5.05
C GLU A 167 -11.84 -2.70 6.55
N GLN A 168 -12.66 -2.03 7.37
CA GLN A 168 -12.66 -2.22 8.82
C GLN A 168 -13.04 -3.65 9.22
N ARG A 169 -13.96 -4.27 8.47
CA ARG A 169 -14.32 -5.67 8.68
C ARG A 169 -13.20 -6.59 8.20
N ALA A 170 -12.65 -6.33 7.02
CA ALA A 170 -11.57 -7.13 6.44
C ALA A 170 -10.31 -7.11 7.30
N SER A 171 -9.95 -5.99 7.92
CA SER A 171 -8.80 -5.90 8.82
C SER A 171 -9.00 -6.61 10.17
N ALA A 172 -10.26 -6.82 10.57
CA ALA A 172 -10.63 -7.56 11.77
C ALA A 172 -10.82 -9.07 11.52
N LEU A 173 -10.92 -9.51 10.26
CA LEU A 173 -11.09 -10.91 9.92
C LEU A 173 -9.77 -11.68 10.11
N PRO A 174 -9.82 -12.90 10.67
CA PRO A 174 -8.70 -13.82 10.62
C PRO A 174 -8.20 -14.05 9.19
N LEU A 175 -6.90 -14.26 9.04
CA LEU A 175 -6.27 -14.56 7.77
C LEU A 175 -6.32 -16.07 7.54
N CYS A 176 -6.91 -16.48 6.42
CA CYS A 176 -6.93 -17.87 6.00
C CYS A 176 -5.85 -18.12 4.96
N PHE A 177 -5.06 -19.19 5.17
CA PHE A 177 -4.02 -19.63 4.24
C PHE A 177 -4.24 -21.08 3.87
N TRP A 178 -4.17 -21.37 2.57
CA TRP A 178 -4.12 -22.72 2.03
C TRP A 178 -2.69 -23.22 1.97
N ILE A 179 -2.47 -24.44 2.46
CA ILE A 179 -1.23 -25.18 2.28
C ILE A 179 -1.24 -25.77 0.88
N ASN A 180 -0.20 -25.46 0.11
CA ASN A 180 0.02 -26.08 -1.19
C ASN A 180 0.64 -27.47 -1.00
N THR A 181 -0.21 -28.49 -0.85
CA THR A 181 0.18 -29.88 -0.60
C THR A 181 1.03 -30.50 -1.71
N PHE A 182 1.06 -29.90 -2.91
CA PHE A 182 1.96 -30.31 -3.98
C PHE A 182 3.41 -29.87 -3.77
N LYS A 183 3.67 -28.87 -2.93
CA LYS A 183 5.01 -28.32 -2.67
C LYS A 183 5.56 -28.64 -1.30
N ILE A 184 4.70 -28.78 -0.29
CA ILE A 184 5.10 -29.01 1.09
C ILE A 184 4.05 -29.87 1.80
N SER A 185 4.50 -30.76 2.69
CA SER A 185 3.58 -31.53 3.52
C SER A 185 3.01 -30.68 4.65
N PHE A 186 1.83 -31.06 5.15
CA PHE A 186 1.20 -30.41 6.30
C PHE A 186 2.14 -30.38 7.51
N GLU A 187 2.77 -31.52 7.83
CA GLU A 187 3.67 -31.69 8.98
C GLU A 187 4.90 -30.77 8.89
N ASP A 188 5.46 -30.60 7.70
CA ASP A 188 6.60 -29.71 7.49
C ASP A 188 6.23 -28.24 7.68
N VAL A 189 5.02 -27.82 7.28
CA VAL A 189 4.51 -26.47 7.54
C VAL A 189 4.35 -26.24 9.03
N ILE A 190 3.72 -27.18 9.75
CA ILE A 190 3.52 -27.09 11.19
C ILE A 190 4.87 -26.98 11.91
N ARG A 191 5.83 -27.85 11.56
CA ARG A 191 7.18 -27.79 12.13
C ARG A 191 7.86 -26.45 11.86
N TYR A 192 7.71 -25.90 10.66
CA TYR A 192 8.27 -24.58 10.32
C TYR A 192 7.64 -23.47 11.15
N LEU A 193 6.31 -23.47 11.32
CA LEU A 193 5.59 -22.47 12.12
C LEU A 193 5.96 -22.56 13.61
N GLU A 194 6.10 -23.77 14.15
CA GLU A 194 6.55 -24.01 15.53
C GLU A 194 8.00 -23.57 15.74
N MET A 195 8.90 -23.82 14.78
CA MET A 195 10.28 -23.30 14.80
C MET A 195 10.32 -21.77 14.82
N LYS A 196 9.33 -21.09 14.22
CA LYS A 196 9.16 -19.64 14.26
C LYS A 196 8.49 -19.15 15.55
N GLY A 197 8.10 -20.06 16.44
CA GLY A 197 7.50 -19.75 17.74
C GLY A 197 5.97 -19.61 17.74
N LEU A 198 5.30 -19.92 16.62
CA LEU A 198 3.84 -19.92 16.58
C LEU A 198 3.26 -21.17 17.26
N LYS A 199 2.22 -20.98 18.05
CA LYS A 199 1.54 -22.06 18.78
C LYS A 199 0.20 -22.41 18.15
N LYS A 200 -0.10 -23.70 18.06
CA LYS A 200 -1.40 -24.20 17.60
C LYS A 200 -2.46 -23.97 18.68
N VAL A 201 -3.62 -23.44 18.29
CA VAL A 201 -4.83 -23.35 19.10
C VAL A 201 -6.01 -24.03 18.41
N GLU A 202 -7.01 -24.44 19.19
CA GLU A 202 -8.17 -25.20 18.68
C GLU A 202 -9.30 -24.30 18.18
N SER A 203 -9.36 -23.05 18.65
CA SER A 203 -10.41 -22.10 18.30
C SER A 203 -9.85 -20.72 17.99
N VAL A 204 -10.50 -20.05 17.05
CA VAL A 204 -10.27 -18.62 16.71
C VAL A 204 -10.50 -17.72 17.94
N SER A 205 -11.29 -18.17 18.92
CA SER A 205 -11.54 -17.42 20.16
C SER A 205 -10.32 -17.34 21.08
N ASP A 206 -9.37 -18.26 20.93
CA ASP A 206 -8.14 -18.34 21.73
C ASP A 206 -6.95 -17.66 21.05
N PHE A 207 -7.22 -16.87 19.99
CA PHE A 207 -6.19 -16.17 19.25
C PHE A 207 -5.48 -15.11 20.10
N ASP A 208 -4.19 -15.35 20.30
CA ASP A 208 -3.21 -14.37 20.76
C ASP A 208 -2.19 -14.07 19.64
N HIS A 209 -1.31 -13.09 19.84
CA HIS A 209 -0.42 -12.54 18.81
C HIS A 209 0.42 -13.58 18.05
N TYR A 210 0.83 -14.69 18.66
CA TYR A 210 1.66 -15.74 18.04
C TYR A 210 0.97 -17.11 18.05
N THR A 211 -0.28 -17.15 17.56
CA THR A 211 -1.08 -18.36 17.49
C THR A 211 -1.60 -18.64 16.08
N TYR A 212 -1.93 -19.89 15.80
CA TYR A 212 -2.60 -20.30 14.57
C TYR A 212 -3.58 -21.45 14.86
N ALA A 213 -4.66 -21.53 14.09
CA ALA A 213 -5.60 -22.65 14.13
C ALA A 213 -5.60 -23.38 12.78
N VAL A 214 -6.04 -24.64 12.79
CA VAL A 214 -6.37 -25.40 11.58
C VAL A 214 -7.88 -25.35 11.43
N ASP A 215 -8.37 -25.10 10.21
CA ASP A 215 -9.81 -25.07 9.97
C ASP A 215 -10.45 -26.44 10.25
N GLN A 216 -11.62 -26.42 10.91
CA GLN A 216 -12.31 -27.65 11.34
C GLN A 216 -12.87 -28.47 10.17
N HIS A 217 -13.13 -27.82 9.04
CA HIS A 217 -13.73 -28.44 7.85
C HIS A 217 -12.69 -28.66 6.73
N CYS A 218 -11.61 -27.88 6.72
CA CYS A 218 -10.56 -27.92 5.72
C CYS A 218 -9.17 -28.09 6.36
N HIS A 219 -8.65 -29.32 6.37
CA HIS A 219 -7.36 -29.65 6.99
C HIS A 219 -6.15 -28.97 6.33
N ASP A 220 -6.29 -28.53 5.08
CA ASP A 220 -5.25 -27.79 4.35
C ASP A 220 -5.32 -26.28 4.59
N VAL A 221 -6.24 -25.80 5.44
CA VAL A 221 -6.42 -24.38 5.74
C VAL A 221 -5.92 -24.06 7.14
N LEU A 222 -5.02 -23.08 7.20
CA LEU A 222 -4.54 -22.48 8.44
C LEU A 222 -5.16 -21.11 8.63
N VAL A 223 -5.54 -20.80 9.86
CA VAL A 223 -6.17 -19.53 10.23
C VAL A 223 -5.27 -18.81 11.23
N PHE A 224 -4.94 -17.56 10.94
CA PHE A 224 -4.07 -16.71 11.75
C PHE A 224 -4.77 -15.41 12.17
N PRO A 225 -4.36 -14.81 13.31
CA PRO A 225 -4.73 -13.45 13.66
C PRO A 225 -4.31 -12.44 12.56
N SER A 226 -5.12 -11.40 12.33
CA SER A 226 -4.82 -10.36 11.32
C SER A 226 -3.55 -9.56 11.63
N SER A 227 -3.13 -9.52 12.89
CA SER A 227 -1.88 -8.87 13.32
C SER A 227 -0.62 -9.50 12.71
N LEU A 228 -0.65 -10.79 12.36
CA LEU A 228 0.49 -11.50 11.81
C LEU A 228 0.63 -11.34 10.29
N ARG A 229 -0.23 -10.56 9.63
CA ARG A 229 -0.27 -10.45 8.16
C ARG A 229 1.10 -10.18 7.56
N GLU A 230 1.75 -9.09 7.97
CA GLU A 230 3.03 -8.66 7.38
C GLU A 230 4.14 -9.69 7.63
N GLU A 231 4.20 -10.27 8.83
CA GLU A 231 5.17 -11.30 9.16
C GLU A 231 4.98 -12.55 8.30
N LEU A 232 3.75 -13.06 8.19
CA LEU A 232 3.42 -14.25 7.39
C LEU A 232 3.71 -14.03 5.90
N LEU A 233 3.41 -12.84 5.40
CA LEU A 233 3.64 -12.46 4.02
C LEU A 233 5.13 -12.30 3.67
N SER A 234 6.00 -12.14 4.68
CA SER A 234 7.45 -12.08 4.52
C SER A 234 8.16 -13.45 4.66
N LEU A 235 7.43 -14.50 5.02
CA LEU A 235 8.00 -15.84 5.14
C LEU A 235 8.40 -16.42 3.78
N ASP A 236 9.49 -17.20 3.77
CA ASP A 236 9.93 -17.94 2.58
C ASP A 236 8.85 -18.90 2.06
N LEU A 237 8.00 -19.40 2.97
CA LEU A 237 6.84 -20.22 2.61
C LEU A 237 5.86 -19.48 1.69
N PHE A 238 5.72 -18.17 1.85
CA PHE A 238 4.88 -17.37 0.97
C PHE A 238 5.58 -17.11 -0.37
N ALA A 239 6.87 -16.75 -0.34
CA ALA A 239 7.65 -16.45 -1.55
C ALA A 239 7.69 -17.64 -2.53
N ASP A 240 7.73 -18.87 -2.02
CA ASP A 240 7.74 -20.10 -2.82
C ASP A 240 6.34 -20.59 -3.23
N CYS A 241 5.27 -19.84 -2.93
CA CYS A 241 3.86 -20.26 -3.09
C CYS A 241 3.55 -21.60 -2.38
N LYS A 242 4.17 -21.84 -1.22
CA LYS A 242 3.88 -23.00 -0.35
C LYS A 242 2.67 -22.72 0.54
N LEU A 243 2.46 -21.46 0.92
CA LEU A 243 1.24 -20.96 1.55
C LEU A 243 0.56 -19.94 0.64
N LEU A 244 -0.75 -20.06 0.47
CA LEU A 244 -1.58 -19.19 -0.37
C LEU A 244 -2.63 -18.49 0.48
N MET A 245 -2.64 -17.16 0.51
CA MET A 245 -3.64 -16.39 1.26
C MET A 245 -4.98 -16.38 0.51
N GLN A 246 -6.09 -16.56 1.23
CA GLN A 246 -7.47 -16.51 0.72
C GLN A 246 -8.10 -15.12 0.89
#